data_AF-A0A437MTG8-F1
#
_entry.id   AF-A0A437MTG8-F1
#
_cell.length_a   1.000
_cell.length_b   1.000
_cell.length_c   1.000
_cell.angle_alpha   90.00
_cell.angle_beta   90.00
_cell.angle_gamma   90.00
#
_symmetry.space_group_name_H-M   'P 1'
#
loop_
_entity.id
_entity.type
_entity.pdbx_description
1 polymer ?
#
loop_
_entity_poly.entity_id
_entity_poly.type
_entity_poly.pdbx_seq_one_letter_code
_entity_poly.pdbx_strand_id
1 'polypeptide(L)'
;MSQSPPDLYNYHKSQKYFRYILIATVGILLVTQLVAQINIHPIVNSLFIVIPFFVVVIGTITGFYYLVMSFVRRETFRKARMLYAFGYVFFMLIVYAFTKDIVFHLL
;
A
#
# COMPACT_ATOMS: atom_id res chain seq x y z
N MET A 1 11.99 -14.61 35.75
CA MET A 1 10.87 -13.77 35.28
C MET A 1 10.63 -14.09 33.82
N SER A 2 9.53 -14.80 33.52
CA SER A 2 9.10 -15.09 32.15
C SER A 2 8.74 -13.77 31.49
N GLN A 3 9.62 -13.27 30.61
CA GLN A 3 9.29 -12.14 29.74
C GLN A 3 8.16 -12.62 28.84
N SER A 4 6.96 -12.06 29.03
CA SER A 4 5.86 -12.22 28.08
C SER A 4 6.41 -11.99 26.67
N PRO A 5 6.04 -12.83 25.69
CA PRO A 5 6.57 -12.70 24.33
C PRO A 5 6.34 -11.26 23.86
N PRO A 6 7.34 -10.63 23.22
CA PRO A 6 7.21 -9.24 22.76
C PRO A 6 5.96 -9.16 21.88
N ASP A 7 5.00 -8.33 22.31
CA ASP A 7 3.72 -8.17 21.65
C ASP A 7 3.93 -7.82 20.17
N LEU A 8 3.39 -8.64 19.27
CA LEU A 8 3.52 -8.52 17.81
C LEU A 8 2.52 -7.50 17.22
N TYR A 9 2.05 -6.57 18.04
CA TYR A 9 1.01 -5.61 17.69
C TYR A 9 1.31 -4.81 16.41
N ASN A 10 2.52 -4.24 16.29
CA ASN A 10 2.86 -3.40 15.13
C ASN A 10 3.02 -4.25 13.86
N TYR A 11 3.59 -5.45 13.99
CA TYR A 11 3.69 -6.40 12.89
C TYR A 11 2.31 -6.79 12.33
N HIS A 12 1.35 -7.15 13.18
CA HIS A 12 0.00 -7.51 12.72
C HIS A 12 -0.74 -6.33 12.08
N LYS A 13 -0.59 -5.12 12.63
CA LYS A 13 -1.09 -3.91 11.96
C LYS A 13 -0.47 -3.74 10.57
N SER A 14 0.85 -3.83 10.46
CA SER A 14 1.54 -3.73 9.16
C SER A 14 1.06 -4.81 8.17
N GLN A 15 0.85 -6.06 8.60
CA GLN A 15 0.26 -7.09 7.72
C GLN A 15 -1.15 -6.74 7.24
N LYS A 16 -1.98 -6.15 8.12
CA LYS A 16 -3.34 -5.74 7.80
C LYS A 16 -3.34 -4.61 6.76
N TYR A 17 -2.49 -3.60 6.94
CA TYR A 17 -2.30 -2.54 5.94
C TYR A 17 -1.81 -3.10 4.61
N PHE A 18 -0.86 -4.03 4.62
CA PHE A 18 -0.37 -4.68 3.41
C PHE A 18 -1.49 -5.35 2.61
N ARG A 19 -2.38 -6.08 3.29
CA ARG A 19 -3.55 -6.71 2.66
C ARG A 19 -4.49 -5.67 2.05
N TYR A 20 -4.76 -4.57 2.76
CA TYR A 20 -5.60 -3.50 2.25
C TYR A 20 -5.01 -2.82 1.02
N ILE A 21 -3.71 -2.55 1.02
CA ILE A 21 -3.01 -1.96 -0.13
C ILE A 21 -3.09 -2.90 -1.33
N LEU A 22 -2.87 -4.20 -1.12
CA LEU A 22 -2.92 -5.20 -2.19
C LEU A 22 -4.33 -5.29 -2.79
N ILE A 23 -5.37 -5.38 -1.96
CA ILE A 23 -6.77 -5.38 -2.40
C ILE A 23 -7.12 -4.08 -3.14
N ALA A 24 -6.72 -2.93 -2.61
CA ALA A 24 -6.96 -1.63 -3.25
C ALA A 24 -6.27 -1.55 -4.60
N THR A 25 -5.01 -2.00 -4.71
CA THR A 25 -4.24 -1.98 -5.97
C THR A 25 -4.87 -2.88 -7.02
N VAL A 26 -5.24 -4.11 -6.67
CA VAL A 26 -5.95 -5.03 -7.57
C VAL A 26 -7.30 -4.45 -7.97
N GLY A 27 -8.03 -3.85 -7.02
CA GLY A 27 -9.29 -3.17 -7.28
C GLY A 27 -9.15 -2.02 -8.27
N ILE A 28 -8.13 -1.16 -8.12
CA ILE A 28 -7.82 -0.09 -9.08
C ILE A 28 -7.60 -0.65 -10.47
N LEU A 29 -6.77 -1.69 -10.61
CA LEU A 29 -6.49 -2.31 -11.91
C LEU A 29 -7.77 -2.84 -12.57
N LEU A 30 -8.61 -3.55 -11.82
CA LEU A 30 -9.87 -4.08 -12.34
C LEU A 30 -10.86 -2.96 -12.72
N VAL A 31 -11.02 -1.95 -11.86
CA VAL A 31 -11.92 -0.82 -12.12
C VAL A 31 -11.44 -0.03 -13.33
N THR A 32 -10.14 0.21 -13.47
CA THR A 32 -9.58 0.94 -14.62
C THR A 32 -9.86 0.20 -15.92
N GLN A 33 -9.72 -1.13 -15.95
CA GLN A 33 -10.02 -1.95 -17.12
C GLN A 33 -11.52 -1.96 -17.45
N LEU A 34 -12.38 -2.06 -16.43
CA LEU A 34 -13.84 -2.03 -16.61
C LEU A 34 -14.34 -0.67 -17.09
N VAL A 35 -13.86 0.41 -16.48
CA VAL A 35 -14.27 1.77 -16.83
C VAL A 35 -13.78 2.16 -18.22
N ALA A 36 -12.62 1.67 -18.67
CA ALA A 36 -12.17 1.88 -20.06
C ALA A 36 -13.16 1.35 -21.11
N GLN A 37 -14.02 0.38 -20.76
CA GLN A 37 -15.04 -0.17 -21.65
C GLN A 37 -16.38 0.57 -21.57
N ILE A 38 -16.57 1.44 -20.57
CA ILE A 38 -17.82 2.17 -20.35
C ILE A 38 -17.57 3.63 -20.74
N ASN A 39 -18.44 4.18 -21.59
CA ASN A 39 -18.33 5.57 -22.05
C ASN A 39 -18.81 6.55 -20.96
N ILE A 40 -18.11 6.58 -19.82
CA ILE A 40 -18.40 7.44 -18.66
C ILE A 40 -17.79 8.81 -18.90
N HIS A 41 -18.43 9.84 -18.35
CA HIS A 41 -17.89 11.19 -18.32
C HIS A 41 -16.43 11.22 -17.79
N PRO A 42 -15.48 11.88 -18.48
CA PRO A 42 -14.05 11.82 -18.16
C PRO A 42 -13.69 12.17 -16.71
N ILE A 43 -14.36 13.16 -16.13
CA ILE A 43 -14.15 13.58 -14.72
C ILE A 43 -14.47 12.44 -13.76
N VAL A 44 -15.57 11.72 -13.99
CA VAL A 44 -16.00 10.63 -13.13
C VAL A 44 -15.04 9.45 -13.24
N ASN A 45 -14.55 9.16 -14.46
CA ASN A 45 -13.50 8.17 -14.68
C ASN A 45 -12.22 8.49 -13.89
N SER A 46 -11.75 9.74 -13.94
CA SER A 46 -10.57 10.17 -13.18
C SER A 46 -10.73 9.98 -11.66
N LEU A 47 -11.93 10.25 -11.11
CA LEU A 47 -12.19 10.06 -9.68
C LEU A 47 -12.08 8.60 -9.24
N PHE A 48 -12.49 7.64 -10.09
CA PHE A 48 -12.37 6.21 -9.82
C PHE A 48 -10.93 5.72 -9.71
N ILE A 49 -9.98 6.44 -10.31
CA ILE A 49 -8.55 6.11 -10.26
C ILE A 49 -7.86 6.87 -9.12
N VAL A 50 -8.11 8.18 -9.03
CA VAL A 50 -7.40 9.09 -8.11
C VAL A 50 -7.70 8.78 -6.64
N ILE A 51 -8.97 8.58 -6.27
CA ILE A 51 -9.36 8.32 -4.88
C ILE A 51 -8.66 7.06 -4.32
N PRO A 52 -8.80 5.88 -4.95
CA PRO A 52 -8.14 4.69 -4.45
C PRO A 52 -6.61 4.75 -4.58
N PHE A 53 -6.05 5.52 -5.53
CA PHE A 53 -4.61 5.80 -5.56
C PHE A 53 -4.13 6.49 -4.27
N PHE A 54 -4.81 7.54 -3.81
CA PHE A 54 -4.47 8.18 -2.52
C PHE A 54 -4.57 7.22 -1.33
N VAL A 55 -5.55 6.31 -1.34
CA VAL A 55 -5.68 5.27 -0.31
C VAL A 55 -4.45 4.34 -0.31
N VAL A 56 -3.95 3.95 -1.50
CA VAL A 56 -2.73 3.14 -1.64
C VAL A 56 -1.51 3.89 -1.12
N VAL A 57 -1.36 5.19 -1.43
CA VAL A 57 -0.26 6.03 -0.94
C VAL A 57 -0.26 6.11 0.59
N ILE A 58 -1.37 6.54 1.19
CA ILE A 58 -1.50 6.69 2.64
C ILE A 58 -1.32 5.33 3.34
N GLY A 59 -1.93 4.28 2.78
CA GLY A 59 -1.80 2.91 3.28
C GLY A 59 -0.35 2.43 3.28
N THR A 60 0.39 2.68 2.20
CA THR A 60 1.80 2.29 2.05
C THR A 60 2.67 3.00 3.09
N ILE A 61 2.52 4.30 3.26
CA ILE A 61 3.26 5.09 4.26
C ILE A 61 2.95 4.58 5.68
N THR A 62 1.66 4.44 6.01
CA THR A 62 1.21 4.02 7.34
C THR A 62 1.66 2.59 7.66
N GLY A 63 1.50 1.67 6.71
CA GLY A 63 1.89 0.27 6.86
C GLY A 63 3.40 0.09 6.98
N PHE A 64 4.18 0.88 6.24
CA PHE A 64 5.63 0.93 6.35
C PHE A 64 6.08 1.50 7.70
N TYR A 65 5.43 2.57 8.20
CA TYR A 65 5.69 3.10 9.54
C TYR A 65 5.52 2.03 10.63
N TYR A 66 4.42 1.27 10.62
CA TYR A 66 4.22 0.17 11.58
C TYR A 66 5.26 -0.94 11.43
N LEU A 67 5.73 -1.20 10.20
CA LEU A 67 6.80 -2.17 9.97
C LEU A 67 8.13 -1.70 10.59
N VAL A 68 8.51 -0.43 10.37
CA VAL A 68 9.70 0.18 10.96
C VAL A 68 9.60 0.16 12.49
N MET A 69 8.44 0.50 13.05
CA MET A 69 8.22 0.46 14.50
C MET A 69 8.40 -0.95 15.07
N SER A 70 7.99 -1.99 14.34
CA SER A 70 8.21 -3.39 14.70
C SER A 70 9.71 -3.74 14.76
N PHE A 71 10.54 -3.18 13.86
CA PHE A 71 12.00 -3.33 13.91
C PHE A 71 12.61 -2.58 15.11
N VAL A 72 12.21 -1.34 15.34
CA VAL A 72 12.74 -0.51 16.45
C VAL A 72 12.43 -1.14 17.81
N ARG A 73 11.22 -1.68 17.98
CA ARG A 73 10.81 -2.38 19.22
C ARG A 73 11.37 -3.80 19.35
N ARG A 74 12.20 -4.24 18.40
CA ARG A 74 12.80 -5.59 18.37
C ARG A 74 11.79 -6.71 18.58
N GLU A 75 10.58 -6.56 18.02
CA GLU A 75 9.56 -7.61 18.03
C GLU A 75 10.15 -8.88 17.40
N THR A 76 9.71 -10.07 17.80
CA THR A 76 10.34 -11.36 17.42
C THR A 76 10.52 -11.51 15.90
N PHE A 77 11.77 -11.67 15.46
CA PHE A 77 12.13 -11.74 14.04
C PHE A 77 11.49 -12.96 13.38
N ARG A 78 10.63 -12.73 12.37
CA ARG A 78 10.11 -13.76 11.46
C ARG A 78 10.61 -13.48 10.06
N LYS A 79 11.02 -14.52 9.31
CA LYS A 79 11.42 -14.42 7.88
C LYS A 79 10.37 -13.67 7.04
N ALA A 80 9.09 -13.84 7.38
CA ALA A 80 7.99 -13.12 6.75
C ALA A 80 8.10 -11.58 6.83
N ARG A 81 8.78 -11.02 7.84
CA ARG A 81 8.92 -9.56 8.00
C ARG A 81 9.76 -8.92 6.89
N MET A 82 10.77 -9.62 6.37
CA MET A 82 11.52 -9.17 5.19
C MET A 82 10.63 -9.15 3.95
N LEU A 83 9.77 -10.16 3.76
CA LEU A 83 8.82 -10.19 2.65
C LEU A 83 7.90 -8.96 2.65
N TYR A 84 7.39 -8.55 3.81
CA TYR A 84 6.59 -7.32 3.92
C TYR A 84 7.42 -6.07 3.63
N ALA A 85 8.66 -5.98 4.11
CA ALA A 85 9.54 -4.86 3.81
C ALA A 85 9.74 -4.70 2.29
N PHE A 86 10.08 -5.79 1.61
CA PHE A 86 10.19 -5.81 0.14
C PHE A 86 8.87 -5.42 -0.53
N GLY A 87 7.75 -5.91 -0.03
CA GLY A 87 6.43 -5.55 -0.53
C GLY A 87 6.11 -4.05 -0.41
N TYR A 88 6.43 -3.42 0.72
CA TYR A 88 6.23 -1.97 0.88
C TYR A 88 7.15 -1.16 -0.03
N VAL A 89 8.42 -1.57 -0.20
CA VAL A 89 9.33 -0.93 -1.15
C VAL A 89 8.80 -1.06 -2.58
N PHE A 90 8.29 -2.23 -2.94
CA PHE A 90 7.65 -2.45 -4.24
C PHE A 90 6.44 -1.53 -4.46
N PHE A 91 5.54 -1.40 -3.47
CA PHE A 91 4.42 -0.46 -3.57
C PHE A 91 4.86 1.00 -3.65
N MET A 92 5.92 1.40 -2.94
CA MET A 92 6.49 2.74 -3.07
C MET A 92 7.00 3.01 -4.49
N LEU A 93 7.65 2.03 -5.14
CA LEU A 93 8.09 2.14 -6.52
C LEU A 93 6.92 2.29 -7.50
N ILE A 94 5.83 1.54 -7.30
CA ILE A 94 4.60 1.69 -8.09
C ILE A 94 4.05 3.11 -7.94
N VAL A 95 3.88 3.59 -6.71
CA VAL A 95 3.38 4.95 -6.44
C VAL A 95 4.27 6.01 -7.11
N TYR A 96 5.58 5.85 -7.01
CA TYR A 96 6.55 6.74 -7.64
C TYR A 96 6.42 6.76 -9.17
N ALA A 97 6.33 5.59 -9.80
CA ALA A 97 6.17 5.47 -11.25
C ALA A 97 4.87 6.13 -11.73
N PHE A 98 3.75 5.86 -11.06
CA PHE A 98 2.46 6.49 -11.37
C PHE A 98 2.50 8.02 -11.22
N THR A 99 3.15 8.51 -10.16
CA THR A 99 3.27 9.96 -9.94
C THR A 99 4.10 10.62 -11.04
N LYS A 100 5.19 9.97 -11.48
CA LYS A 100 6.01 10.44 -12.61
C LYS A 100 5.22 10.52 -13.91
N ASP A 101 4.43 9.49 -14.20
CA ASP A 101 3.59 9.42 -15.40
C ASP A 101 2.53 10.53 -15.41
N ILE A 102 1.84 10.72 -14.28
CA ILE A 102 0.84 11.80 -14.10
C ILE A 102 1.48 13.18 -14.31
N VAL A 103 2.63 13.44 -13.69
CA VAL A 103 3.33 14.74 -13.79
C VAL A 103 3.81 14.99 -15.21
N PHE A 104 4.31 13.98 -15.92
CA PHE A 104 4.78 14.12 -17.30
C PHE A 104 3.64 14.38 -18.29
N HIS A 105 2.44 13.88 -18.03
CA HIS A 105 1.26 14.15 -18.86
C HIS A 105 0.56 15.47 -18.54
N LEU A 106 0.87 16.12 -17.42
CA LEU A 106 0.27 17.39 -16.98
C LEU A 106 1.14 18.63 -17.27
N LEU A 107 2.43 18.47 -17.59
CA LEU A 107 3.40 19.52 -17.91
C LEU A 107 3.81 19.47 -19.38
#